data_AF-T0HSH5-F1
#
_entry.id   AF-T0HSH5-F1
#
_cell.length_a   1.000
_cell.length_b   1.000
_cell.length_c   1.000
_cell.angle_alpha   90.00
_cell.angle_beta   90.00
_cell.angle_gamma   90.00
#
_symmetry.space_group_name_H-M   'P 1'
#
loop_
_entity.id
_entity.type
_entity.pdbx_description
1 polymer ?
#
loop_
_entity_poly.entity_id
_entity_poly.type
_entity_poly.pdbx_seq_one_letter_code
_entity_poly.pdbx_strand_id
1 'polypeptide(L)' 'MSDGWLEDFVIECPLHSARFDVRDGAVLASPAWDSLLCYRVRVNDGVVEVHL' A
#
# COMPACT_ATOMS: atom_id res chain seq x y z
N MET A 1 1.15 1.49 8.24
CA MET A 1 0.70 0.42 7.31
C MET A 1 1.67 -0.75 7.25
N SER A 2 2.98 -0.56 7.50
CA SER A 2 3.99 -1.62 7.48
C SER A 2 3.71 -2.80 8.40
N ASP A 3 2.98 -2.59 9.50
CA ASP A 3 2.65 -3.64 10.48
C ASP A 3 1.39 -4.43 10.10
N GLY A 4 0.88 -4.22 8.89
CA GLY A 4 -0.32 -4.88 8.35
C GLY A 4 -0.04 -6.24 7.73
N TRP A 5 -1.08 -6.82 7.15
CA TRP A 5 -1.00 -8.07 6.38
C TRP A 5 -1.03 -7.77 4.89
N LEU A 6 -0.10 -8.34 4.11
CA LEU A 6 -0.08 -8.22 2.65
C LEU A 6 -0.43 -9.56 2.02
N GLU A 7 -1.47 -9.58 1.20
CA GLU A 7 -1.86 -10.71 0.36
C GLU A 7 -2.07 -10.23 -1.07
N ASP A 8 -1.37 -10.83 -2.02
CA ASP A 8 -1.28 -10.38 -3.42
C ASP A 8 -0.93 -8.89 -3.54
N PHE A 9 -1.88 -8.07 -3.98
CA PHE A 9 -1.74 -6.62 -4.12
C PHE A 9 -2.51 -5.86 -3.04
N VAL A 10 -3.04 -6.54 -2.02
CA VAL A 10 -3.92 -5.95 -1.01
C VAL A 10 -3.22 -5.92 0.34
N ILE A 11 -3.02 -4.72 0.88
CA ILE A 11 -2.54 -4.53 2.25
C ILE A 11 -3.70 -4.23 3.19
N GLU A 12 -3.79 -4.98 4.29
CA GLU A 12 -4.76 -4.82 5.35
C GLU A 12 -4.18 -4.03 6.53
N CYS A 13 -4.91 -3.01 6.98
CA CYS A 13 -4.58 -2.20 8.14
C CYS A 13 -4.71 -3.04 9.43
N PRO A 14 -3.65 -3.16 10.25
CA PRO A 14 -3.67 -4.04 11.42
C PRO A 14 -4.59 -3.56 12.55
N LEU A 15 -5.06 -2.31 12.51
CA LEU A 15 -5.86 -1.71 13.57
C LEU A 15 -7.37 -1.91 13.37
N HIS A 16 -7.86 -1.87 12.12
CA HIS A 16 -9.29 -1.89 11.82
C HIS A 16 -9.67 -2.65 10.54
N SER A 17 -8.73 -3.41 9.95
CA SER A 17 -8.96 -4.23 8.76
C SER A 17 -9.42 -3.48 7.49
N ALA A 18 -9.20 -2.16 7.43
CA ALA A 18 -9.29 -1.43 6.16
C ALA A 18 -8.31 -2.01 5.15
N ARG A 19 -8.69 -2.13 3.88
CA ARG A 19 -7.84 -2.74 2.83
C ARG A 19 -7.59 -1.76 1.70
N PHE A 20 -6.39 -1.85 1.12
CA PHE A 20 -5.94 -0.96 0.06
C PHE A 20 -5.19 -1.74 -1.02
N ASP A 21 -5.31 -1.32 -2.28
CA ASP A 21 -4.46 -1.82 -3.36
C ASP A 21 -3.09 -1.13 -3.31
N VAL A 22 -1.99 -1.88 -3.22
CA VAL A 22 -0.64 -1.31 -3.10
C VAL A 22 -0.12 -0.66 -4.38
N ARG A 23 -0.80 -0.88 -5.52
CA ARG A 23 -0.35 -0.40 -6.84
C ARG A 23 -0.76 1.05 -7.09
N ASP A 24 -1.93 1.45 -6.59
CA ASP A 24 -2.52 2.77 -6.81
C ASP A 24 -3.08 3.43 -5.53
N GLY A 25 -3.07 2.73 -4.40
CA GLY A 25 -3.50 3.23 -3.10
C GLY A 25 -5.01 3.18 -2.89
N ALA A 26 -5.77 2.66 -3.87
CA ALA A 26 -7.22 2.66 -3.83
C ALA A 26 -7.77 1.93 -2.59
N VAL A 27 -8.81 2.49 -1.97
CA VAL A 27 -9.53 1.83 -0.88
C VAL A 27 -10.32 0.65 -1.43
N LEU A 28 -10.12 -0.52 -0.84
CA LEU A 28 -10.82 -1.76 -1.18
C LEU A 28 -11.80 -2.21 -0.09
N ALA A 29 -11.63 -1.74 1.15
CA ALA A 29 -12.55 -2.03 2.25
C ALA A 29 -12.58 -0.92 3.30
N SER A 30 -13.77 -0.66 3.84
CA SER A 30 -14.02 0.18 5.02
C SER A 30 -13.19 -0.31 6.23
N PRO A 31 -12.89 0.54 7.24
CA PRO A 31 -13.43 1.90 7.45
C PRO A 31 -12.70 3.03 6.71
N ALA A 32 -11.71 2.77 5.86
CA ALA A 32 -11.08 3.85 5.10
C ALA A 32 -12.04 4.44 4.04
N TRP A 33 -11.83 5.72 3.70
CA TRP A 33 -12.59 6.44 2.66
C TRP A 33 -11.68 7.13 1.65
N ASP A 34 -10.48 7.55 2.09
CA ASP A 34 -9.47 8.16 1.22
C ASP A 34 -8.42 7.15 0.78
N SER A 35 -7.98 7.25 -0.47
CA SER A 35 -6.89 6.44 -1.01
C SER A 35 -5.55 6.83 -0.38
N LEU A 36 -4.63 5.87 -0.29
CA LEU A 36 -3.27 6.13 0.19
C LEU A 36 -2.45 6.87 -0.86
N LEU A 37 -1.48 7.67 -0.40
CA LEU A 37 -0.48 8.27 -1.28
C LEU A 37 0.46 7.19 -1.81
N CYS A 38 0.60 7.12 -3.12
CA CYS A 38 1.56 6.24 -3.79
C CYS A 38 2.77 7.00 -4.31
N TYR A 39 3.93 6.38 -4.16
CA TYR A 39 5.21 6.89 -4.66
C TYR A 39 5.69 6.01 -5.78
N ARG A 40 6.31 6.62 -6.80
CA ARG A 40 6.90 5.86 -7.89
C ARG A 40 8.13 5.12 -7.38
N VAL A 41 8.21 3.82 -7.68
CA VAL A 41 9.36 2.97 -7.34
C VAL A 41 10.07 2.50 -8.61
N ARG A 42 11.38 2.31 -8.51
CA ARG A 42 12.20 1.67 -9.56
C ARG A 42 13.23 0.74 -8.92
N VAL A 43 13.69 -0.25 -9.68
CA VAL A 43 14.86 -1.06 -9.33
C VAL A 43 16.04 -0.56 -10.16
N ASN A 44 17.12 -0.18 -9.49
CA ASN A 44 18.36 0.31 -10.09
C ASN A 44 19.53 -0.48 -9.52
N ASP A 45 20.19 -1.29 -10.34
CA ASP A 45 21.33 -2.12 -9.93
C ASP A 45 21.05 -2.98 -8.66
N GLY A 46 19.86 -3.58 -8.59
CA GLY A 46 19.43 -4.41 -7.45
C GLY A 46 18.96 -3.62 -6.22
N VAL A 47 19.01 -2.29 -6.26
CA VAL A 47 18.51 -1.40 -5.20
C VAL A 47 17.10 -0.92 -5.55
N VAL A 48 16.18 -1.00 -4.59
CA VAL A 48 14.86 -0.40 -4.71
C VAL A 48 14.95 1.08 -4.33
N GLU A 49 14.56 1.95 -5.26
CA GLU A 49 14.52 3.41 -5.05
C GLU A 49 13.08 3.92 -5.06
N VAL A 50 12.81 4.93 -4.22
CA VAL A 50 11.49 5.55 -4.04
C VAL A 50 11.58 7.04 -4.39
N HIS A 51 10.68 7.53 -5.24
CA HIS A 51 10.57 8.96 -5.56
C HIS A 51 9.56 9.64 -4.63
N LEU A 52 10.05 10.51 -3.74
CA LEU A 52 9.25 11.24 -2.74
C LEU A 52 8.56 12.49 -3.30
#